data_AF-A0A1H7ZC26-F1
#
_entry.id   AF-A0A1H7ZC26-F1
#
_cell.length_a   1.000
_cell.length_b   1.000
_cell.length_c   1.000
_cell.angle_alpha   90.00
_cell.angle_beta   90.00
_cell.angle_gamma   90.00
#
_symmetry.space_group_name_H-M   'P 1'
#
loop_
_entity.id
_entity.type
_entity.pdbx_description
1 polymer ?
#
loop_
_entity_poly.entity_id
_entity_poly.type
_entity_poly.pdbx_seq_one_letter_code
_entity_poly.pdbx_strand_id
1 'polypeptide(L)'
;MKYTTLYGSILLLANACTSNYTGHIRDLSFQNDSLRVITMIVNERANTIAVLFGNKLALQNKLAQKPRENSELYKLVTWRQQPNTFWYGSNINGTLLCIETVEITSKERQVVPNYTLECFDSPFAEALPIDNVERTTFIMNQQLAVSP
;
A
#
# COMPACT_ATOMS: atom_id res chain seq x y z
N MET A 1 8.99 -24.57 -66.92
CA MET A 1 9.36 -25.66 -65.99
C MET A 1 10.87 -25.73 -65.86
N LYS A 2 11.43 -25.08 -64.83
CA LYS A 2 12.75 -25.40 -64.26
C LYS A 2 12.67 -25.03 -62.78
N TYR A 3 12.75 -26.03 -61.91
CA TYR A 3 12.78 -25.89 -60.46
C TYR A 3 14.23 -25.71 -60.03
N THR A 4 14.50 -24.65 -59.27
CA THR A 4 15.79 -24.49 -58.60
C THR A 4 15.53 -24.14 -57.14
N THR A 5 15.69 -25.15 -56.29
CA THR A 5 15.69 -25.03 -54.84
C THR A 5 17.01 -24.40 -54.41
N LEU A 6 16.99 -23.35 -53.58
CA LEU A 6 18.18 -22.95 -52.84
C LEU A 6 17.82 -22.46 -51.42
N TYR A 7 18.20 -23.32 -50.48
CA TYR A 7 18.42 -23.19 -49.04
C TYR A 7 17.97 -21.91 -48.32
N GLY A 8 17.08 -22.14 -47.36
CA GLY A 8 16.73 -21.21 -46.30
C GLY A 8 17.87 -20.98 -45.32
N SER A 9 17.94 -19.75 -44.83
CA SER A 9 18.72 -19.35 -43.66
C SER A 9 17.97 -18.19 -43.02
N ILE A 10 16.91 -18.50 -42.27
CA ILE A 10 16.24 -17.52 -41.41
C ILE A 10 17.17 -17.33 -40.20
N LEU A 11 17.96 -16.26 -40.23
CA LEU A 11 18.68 -15.74 -39.09
C LEU A 11 17.66 -15.20 -38.08
N LEU A 12 17.28 -16.03 -37.11
CA LEU A 12 16.64 -15.59 -35.88
C LEU A 12 17.68 -14.83 -35.05
N LEU A 13 17.80 -13.52 -35.32
CA LEU A 13 18.44 -12.60 -34.38
C LEU A 13 17.53 -12.51 -33.16
N ALA A 14 17.75 -13.41 -32.21
CA ALA A 14 17.25 -13.26 -30.86
C ALA A 14 17.91 -12.01 -30.26
N ASN A 15 17.23 -10.86 -30.39
CA ASN A 15 17.43 -9.72 -29.51
C ASN A 15 17.03 -10.19 -28.11
N ALA A 16 17.94 -10.87 -27.43
CA ALA A 16 17.89 -11.01 -26.00
C ALA A 16 18.01 -9.59 -25.45
N CYS A 17 16.87 -8.97 -25.20
CA CYS A 17 16.79 -7.73 -24.46
C CYS A 17 17.41 -8.04 -23.10
N THR A 18 18.65 -7.62 -22.88
CA THR A 18 19.27 -7.64 -21.56
C THR A 18 18.52 -6.59 -20.75
N SER A 19 17.41 -7.00 -20.15
CA SER A 19 16.77 -6.25 -19.08
C SER A 19 17.79 -6.17 -17.95
N ASN A 20 18.57 -5.09 -17.93
CA ASN A 20 19.37 -4.69 -16.78
C ASN A 20 18.39 -4.31 -15.67
N TYR A 21 17.84 -5.32 -14.98
CA TYR A 21 17.03 -5.12 -13.80
C TYR A 21 17.95 -4.70 -12.66
N THR A 22 18.18 -3.40 -12.56
CA THR A 22 18.85 -2.76 -11.42
C THR A 22 17.82 -2.13 -10.48
N GLY A 23 16.59 -2.66 -10.47
CA GLY A 23 15.49 -2.09 -9.70
C GLY A 23 15.60 -2.48 -8.24
N HIS A 24 15.92 -1.51 -7.37
CA HIS A 24 15.42 -1.55 -6.01
C HIS A 24 13.93 -1.88 -6.10
N ILE A 25 13.47 -2.96 -5.46
CA ILE A 25 12.06 -3.43 -5.59
C ILE A 25 11.06 -2.33 -5.16
N ARG A 26 11.54 -1.32 -4.42
CA ARG A 26 10.78 -0.14 -3.98
C ARG A 26 11.69 1.10 -4.02
N ASP A 27 11.28 2.11 -4.78
CA ASP A 27 11.98 3.41 -4.89
C ASP A 27 11.70 4.31 -3.66
N LEU A 28 10.54 4.11 -3.02
CA LEU A 28 10.15 4.71 -1.75
C LEU A 28 9.75 3.60 -0.77
N SER A 29 10.41 3.54 0.38
CA SER A 29 10.08 2.59 1.45
C SER A 29 9.45 3.33 2.63
N PHE A 30 8.30 2.84 3.08
CA PHE A 30 7.71 3.27 4.33
C PHE A 30 8.45 2.59 5.48
N GLN A 31 9.08 3.38 6.36
CA GLN A 31 9.73 2.89 7.57
C GLN A 31 8.69 2.77 8.69
N ASN A 32 8.64 1.61 9.35
CA ASN A 32 7.56 1.27 10.27
C ASN A 32 8.06 0.75 11.63
N ASP A 33 9.30 1.06 12.01
CA ASP A 33 10.04 0.38 13.11
C ASP A 33 9.30 0.37 14.47
N SER A 34 8.46 1.38 14.74
CA SER A 34 7.66 1.48 15.98
C SER A 34 6.19 1.06 15.83
N LEU A 35 5.77 0.69 14.62
CA LEU A 35 4.39 0.42 14.28
C LEU A 35 4.13 -1.09 14.14
N ARG A 36 2.86 -1.47 14.25
CA ARG A 36 2.38 -2.84 14.13
C ARG A 36 1.21 -2.88 13.15
N VAL A 37 1.13 -3.94 12.35
CA VAL A 37 0.02 -4.15 11.43
C VAL A 37 -1.25 -4.42 12.23
N ILE A 38 -2.33 -3.72 11.88
CA ILE A 38 -3.69 -3.93 12.38
C ILE A 38 -4.47 -4.75 11.35
N THR A 39 -4.49 -4.29 10.09
CA THR A 39 -5.18 -4.98 8.99
C THR A 39 -4.63 -4.54 7.64
N MET A 40 -5.06 -5.24 6.59
CA MET A 40 -4.74 -4.98 5.20
C MET A 40 -6.02 -4.90 4.38
N ILE A 41 -6.04 -4.00 3.39
CA ILE A 41 -7.17 -3.74 2.51
C ILE A 41 -6.65 -3.83 1.08
N VAL A 42 -7.27 -4.69 0.28
CA VAL A 42 -6.93 -4.85 -1.14
C VAL A 42 -8.07 -4.24 -1.96
N ASN A 43 -7.74 -3.31 -2.85
CA ASN A 43 -8.69 -2.74 -3.80
C ASN A 43 -8.25 -3.12 -5.22
N GLU A 44 -8.81 -4.21 -5.73
CA GLU A 44 -8.50 -4.72 -7.06
C GLU A 44 -8.90 -3.74 -8.17
N ARG A 45 -10.04 -3.04 -8.01
CA ARG A 45 -10.52 -2.07 -9.00
C ARG A 45 -9.55 -0.88 -9.14
N ALA A 46 -9.01 -0.39 -8.02
CA ALA A 46 -8.03 0.69 -8.02
C ALA A 46 -6.59 0.21 -8.21
N ASN A 47 -6.37 -1.11 -8.24
CA ASN A 47 -5.06 -1.75 -8.25
C ASN A 47 -4.16 -1.25 -7.10
N THR A 48 -4.72 -1.15 -5.89
CA THR A 48 -4.01 -0.68 -4.69
C THR A 48 -4.10 -1.67 -3.53
N ILE A 49 -3.13 -1.57 -2.63
CA ILE A 49 -3.07 -2.28 -1.36
C ILE A 49 -2.80 -1.26 -0.28
N ALA A 50 -3.60 -1.28 0.79
CA ALA A 50 -3.40 -0.43 1.95
C ALA A 50 -3.17 -1.28 3.19
N VAL A 51 -2.23 -0.89 4.04
CA VAL A 51 -1.99 -1.53 5.33
C VAL A 51 -2.23 -0.50 6.41
N LEU A 52 -3.13 -0.83 7.33
CA LEU A 52 -3.35 -0.04 8.52
C LEU A 52 -2.35 -0.47 9.58
N PHE A 53 -1.49 0.45 9.96
CA PHE A 53 -0.58 0.34 11.08
C PHE A 53 -1.11 1.08 12.29
N GLY A 54 -0.72 0.63 13.48
CA GLY A 54 -0.89 1.37 14.72
C GLY A 54 0.36 1.30 15.60
N ASN A 55 0.55 2.28 16.48
CA ASN A 55 1.54 2.16 17.54
C ASN A 55 1.12 1.07 18.58
N LYS A 56 2.00 0.77 19.52
CA LYS A 56 1.75 -0.27 20.54
C LYS A 56 0.43 -0.06 21.29
N LEU A 57 0.13 1.18 21.68
CA LEU A 57 -1.08 1.53 22.41
C LEU A 57 -2.34 1.28 21.56
N ALA A 58 -2.35 1.77 20.32
CA ALA A 58 -3.45 1.58 19.38
C ALA A 58 -3.76 0.09 19.15
N LEU A 59 -2.73 -0.73 18.95
CA LEU A 59 -2.89 -2.18 18.79
C LEU A 59 -3.44 -2.83 20.07
N GLN A 60 -2.87 -2.51 21.24
CA GLN A 60 -3.31 -3.07 22.53
C GLN A 60 -4.76 -2.70 22.84
N ASN A 61 -5.16 -1.46 22.59
CA ASN A 61 -6.53 -1.01 22.81
C ASN A 61 -7.51 -1.67 21.83
N LYS A 62 -7.13 -1.86 20.55
CA LYS A 62 -7.96 -2.66 19.61
C LYS A 62 -8.10 -4.12 20.06
N LEU A 63 -7.01 -4.78 20.47
CA LEU A 63 -7.04 -6.16 20.95
C LEU A 63 -7.94 -6.32 22.19
N ALA A 64 -7.85 -5.37 23.12
CA ALA A 64 -8.64 -5.36 24.35
C ALA A 64 -10.04 -4.75 24.16
N GLN A 65 -10.42 -4.34 22.95
CA GLN A 65 -11.68 -3.65 22.63
C GLN A 65 -11.95 -2.44 23.55
N LYS A 66 -10.87 -1.72 23.91
CA LYS A 66 -10.95 -0.53 24.74
C LYS A 66 -11.34 0.70 23.93
N PRO A 67 -11.98 1.70 24.57
CA PRO A 67 -12.13 3.03 23.99
C PRO A 67 -10.79 3.61 23.56
N ARG A 68 -10.85 4.55 22.61
CA ARG A 68 -9.67 5.26 22.12
C ARG A 68 -9.07 6.12 23.23
N GLU A 69 -7.75 6.15 23.27
CA GLU A 69 -6.97 6.89 24.27
C GLU A 69 -6.00 7.87 23.61
N ASN A 70 -5.63 8.91 24.37
CA ASN A 70 -4.59 9.86 23.98
C ASN A 70 -3.29 9.14 23.58
N SER A 71 -2.58 9.70 22.61
CA SER A 71 -1.33 9.15 22.04
C SER A 71 -1.50 7.87 21.23
N GLU A 72 -2.72 7.41 20.93
CA GLU A 72 -2.90 6.41 19.87
C GLU A 72 -2.54 7.01 18.50
N LEU A 73 -1.78 6.27 17.72
CA LEU A 73 -1.35 6.66 16.38
C LEU A 73 -1.73 5.57 15.39
N TYR A 74 -2.40 5.96 14.32
CA TYR A 74 -2.77 5.12 13.20
C TYR A 74 -2.17 5.66 11.91
N LYS A 75 -1.65 4.78 11.05
CA LYS A 75 -1.19 5.12 9.71
C LYS A 75 -1.75 4.14 8.70
N LEU A 76 -2.62 4.60 7.81
CA LEU A 76 -3.06 3.84 6.65
C LEU A 76 -2.13 4.17 5.49
N VAL A 77 -1.29 3.21 5.11
CA VAL A 77 -0.29 3.38 4.07
C VAL A 77 -0.76 2.67 2.82
N THR A 78 -0.86 3.38 1.71
CA THR A 78 -1.39 2.86 0.45
C THR A 78 -0.30 2.79 -0.61
N TRP A 79 -0.21 1.65 -1.27
CA TRP A 79 0.68 1.40 -2.41
C TRP A 79 -0.11 1.05 -3.65
N ARG A 80 0.49 1.32 -4.81
CA ARG A 80 0.12 0.67 -6.07
C ARG A 80 0.53 -0.80 -6.00
N GLN A 81 -0.33 -1.69 -6.44
CA GLN A 81 0.05 -3.09 -6.65
C GLN A 81 0.89 -3.22 -7.91
N GLN A 82 1.93 -4.05 -7.85
CA GLN A 82 2.72 -4.43 -9.01
C GLN A 82 2.84 -5.95 -9.09
N PRO A 83 2.97 -6.53 -10.30
CA PRO A 83 3.21 -7.96 -10.46
C PRO A 83 4.47 -8.40 -9.72
N ASN A 84 4.41 -9.59 -9.12
CA ASN A 84 5.59 -10.21 -8.53
C ASN A 84 6.43 -10.89 -9.62
N THR A 85 7.64 -10.38 -9.84
CA THR A 85 8.59 -10.92 -10.83
C THR A 85 8.94 -12.40 -10.58
N PHE A 86 8.89 -12.86 -9.33
CA PHE A 86 9.27 -14.23 -8.96
C PHE A 86 8.09 -15.19 -8.82
N TRP A 87 6.85 -14.69 -8.87
CA TRP A 87 5.66 -15.52 -8.66
C TRP A 87 4.49 -15.07 -9.52
N TYR A 88 4.32 -15.75 -10.65
CA TYR A 88 3.26 -15.48 -11.61
C TYR A 88 1.87 -15.52 -10.96
N GLY A 89 1.01 -14.58 -11.36
CA GLY A 89 -0.35 -14.46 -10.84
C GLY A 89 -0.44 -13.84 -9.44
N SER A 90 0.67 -13.38 -8.84
CA SER A 90 0.65 -12.65 -7.58
C SER A 90 1.08 -11.19 -7.75
N ASN A 91 0.52 -10.33 -6.91
CA ASN A 91 0.89 -8.92 -6.82
C ASN A 91 1.54 -8.60 -5.47
N ILE A 92 2.48 -7.66 -5.47
CA ILE A 92 3.17 -7.14 -4.28
C ILE A 92 3.02 -5.62 -4.20
N ASN A 93 3.37 -5.06 -3.04
CA ASN A 93 3.44 -3.62 -2.86
C ASN A 93 4.53 -3.05 -3.79
N GLY A 94 4.13 -2.15 -4.68
CA GLY A 94 5.02 -1.36 -5.54
C GLY A 94 5.17 0.05 -5.00
N THR A 95 4.87 1.06 -5.84
CA THR A 95 5.02 2.48 -5.51
C THR A 95 4.16 2.91 -4.33
N LEU A 96 4.75 3.63 -3.38
CA LEU A 96 4.04 4.28 -2.29
C LEU A 96 3.19 5.44 -2.84
N LEU A 97 1.89 5.45 -2.55
CA LEU A 97 0.95 6.45 -3.05
C LEU A 97 0.66 7.51 -1.99
N CYS A 98 0.16 7.10 -0.82
CA CYS A 98 -0.13 8.02 0.28
C CYS A 98 0.02 7.37 1.65
N ILE A 99 0.16 8.23 2.66
CA ILE A 99 0.11 7.92 4.09
C ILE A 99 -0.98 8.81 4.69
N GLU A 100 -2.03 8.18 5.20
CA GLU A 100 -3.04 8.84 6.01
C GLU A 100 -2.74 8.57 7.48
N THR A 101 -2.57 9.63 8.27
CA THR A 101 -2.25 9.53 9.69
C THR A 101 -3.42 10.03 10.52
N VAL A 102 -3.82 9.25 11.54
CA VAL A 102 -4.74 9.69 12.59
C VAL A 102 -4.01 9.63 13.91
N GLU A 103 -3.79 10.78 14.53
CA GLU A 103 -3.23 10.91 15.87
C GLU A 103 -4.32 11.31 16.85
N ILE A 104 -4.45 10.52 17.92
CA ILE A 104 -5.44 10.76 18.96
C ILE A 104 -4.83 11.65 20.03
N THR A 105 -5.41 12.84 20.21
CA THR A 105 -5.03 13.78 21.26
C THR A 105 -6.15 13.96 22.28
N SER A 106 -5.83 14.46 23.46
CA SER A 106 -6.80 14.80 24.50
C SER A 106 -6.85 16.30 24.70
N LYS A 107 -8.03 16.90 24.53
CA LYS A 107 -8.31 18.30 24.85
C LYS A 107 -9.50 18.35 25.79
N GLU A 108 -9.33 18.93 26.98
CA GLU A 108 -10.41 19.09 27.96
C GLU A 108 -11.13 17.77 28.33
N ARG A 109 -10.38 16.65 28.41
CA ARG A 109 -10.88 15.28 28.65
C ARG A 109 -11.72 14.69 27.50
N GLN A 110 -11.76 15.35 26.34
CA GLN A 110 -12.31 14.79 25.13
C GLN A 110 -11.19 14.27 24.22
N VAL A 111 -11.43 13.11 23.64
CA VAL A 111 -10.53 12.48 22.68
C VAL A 111 -10.80 13.10 21.31
N VAL A 112 -9.77 13.73 20.74
CA VAL A 112 -9.84 14.45 19.47
C VAL A 112 -8.89 13.79 18.46
N PRO A 113 -9.41 13.21 17.35
CA PRO A 113 -8.58 12.71 16.28
C PRO A 113 -8.06 13.85 15.40
N ASN A 114 -6.76 13.88 15.15
CA ASN A 114 -6.12 14.78 14.21
C ASN A 114 -5.71 13.98 12.97
N TYR A 115 -6.23 14.37 11.82
CA TYR A 115 -5.96 13.73 10.55
C TYR A 115 -4.94 14.51 9.74
N THR A 116 -3.95 13.82 9.19
CA THR A 116 -3.02 14.37 8.20
C THR A 116 -2.87 13.43 7.01
N LEU A 117 -2.65 14.00 5.83
CA LEU A 117 -2.48 13.28 4.58
C LEU A 117 -1.15 13.68 3.93
N GLU A 118 -0.34 12.69 3.58
CA GLU A 118 0.87 12.86 2.79
C GLU A 118 0.77 11.97 1.55
N CYS A 119 0.77 12.57 0.36
CA CYS A 119 0.67 11.85 -0.91
C CYS A 119 1.87 12.14 -1.79
N PHE A 120 2.30 11.10 -2.51
CA PHE A 120 3.47 11.10 -3.38
C PHE A 120 3.08 10.92 -4.85
N ASP A 121 1.80 10.66 -5.13
CA ASP A 121 1.20 10.56 -6.46
C ASP A 121 0.02 11.54 -6.56
N SER A 122 0.17 12.62 -7.33
CA SER A 122 -0.86 13.68 -7.44
C SER A 122 -2.19 13.16 -8.00
N PRO A 123 -2.22 12.33 -9.07
CA PRO A 123 -3.48 11.80 -9.57
C PRO A 123 -4.24 10.95 -8.56
N PHE A 124 -3.53 10.15 -7.76
CA PHE A 124 -4.16 9.39 -6.68
C PHE A 124 -4.67 10.31 -5.56
N ALA A 125 -3.92 11.36 -5.20
CA ALA A 125 -4.34 12.33 -4.20
C ALA A 125 -5.64 13.05 -4.58
N GLU A 126 -5.78 13.44 -5.85
CA GLU A 126 -7.00 14.10 -6.38
C GLU A 126 -8.23 13.19 -6.38
N ALA A 127 -8.03 11.87 -6.43
CA ALA A 127 -9.09 10.87 -6.41
C ALA A 127 -9.55 10.46 -5.00
N LEU A 128 -8.83 10.87 -3.94
CA LEU A 128 -9.21 10.55 -2.57
C LEU A 128 -10.42 11.39 -2.11
N PRO A 129 -11.33 10.81 -1.30
CA PRO A 129 -12.37 11.60 -0.64
C PRO A 129 -11.72 12.67 0.24
N ILE A 130 -12.05 13.95 0.00
CA ILE A 130 -11.45 15.11 0.68
C ILE A 130 -12.00 15.25 2.12
N ASP A 131 -13.04 14.52 2.51
CA ASP A 131 -13.62 14.64 3.84
C ASP A 131 -12.78 13.91 4.91
N ASN A 132 -12.00 14.71 5.64
CA ASN A 132 -11.17 14.25 6.75
C ASN A 132 -11.97 13.51 7.84
N VAL A 133 -13.25 13.87 8.06
CA VAL A 133 -14.11 13.18 9.06
C VAL A 133 -14.43 11.78 8.57
N GLU A 134 -14.86 11.65 7.31
CA GLU A 134 -15.15 10.35 6.71
C GLU A 134 -13.90 9.45 6.70
N ARG A 135 -12.74 9.99 6.30
CA ARG A 135 -11.47 9.26 6.30
C ARG A 135 -11.05 8.84 7.71
N THR A 136 -11.20 9.72 8.69
CA THR A 136 -10.93 9.39 10.11
C THR A 136 -11.84 8.26 10.58
N THR A 137 -13.14 8.35 10.33
CA THR A 137 -14.11 7.30 10.68
C THR A 137 -13.78 5.97 10.00
N PHE A 138 -13.43 6.01 8.71
CA PHE A 138 -12.99 4.82 7.95
C PHE A 138 -11.78 4.15 8.61
N ILE A 139 -10.71 4.89 8.89
CA ILE A 139 -9.46 4.37 9.48
C ILE A 139 -9.74 3.78 10.87
N MET A 140 -10.48 4.51 11.70
CA MET A 140 -10.70 4.15 13.10
C MET A 140 -11.59 2.91 13.26
N ASN A 141 -12.49 2.66 12.30
CA ASN A 141 -13.43 1.54 12.31
C ASN A 141 -12.87 0.24 11.72
N GLN A 142 -11.67 0.25 11.13
CA GLN A 142 -11.05 -0.98 10.62
C GLN A 142 -10.85 -2.00 11.74
N GLN A 143 -11.24 -3.25 11.53
CA GLN A 143 -11.07 -4.31 12.51
C GLN A 143 -9.67 -4.94 12.40
N LEU A 144 -9.23 -5.61 13.47
CA LEU A 144 -8.04 -6.44 13.42
C LEU A 144 -8.24 -7.56 12.41
N ALA A 145 -7.22 -7.86 11.60
CA ALA A 145 -7.23 -9.04 10.75
C ALA A 145 -7.30 -10.28 11.64
N VAL A 146 -8.34 -11.10 11.46
CA VAL A 146 -8.46 -12.41 12.08
C VAL A 146 -7.79 -13.43 11.17
N SER A 147 -6.85 -14.21 11.71
CA SER A 147 -6.40 -15.42 11.03
C SER A 147 -7.56 -16.42 11.01
N PRO A 148 -7.84 -17.08 9.87
CA PRO A 148 -8.67 -18.28 9.84
C PRO A 148 -8.15 -19.36 10.77
#